data_AF-A0A7Y5UTT8-F1
#
_entry.id   AF-A0A7Y5UTT8-F1
#
_cell.length_a   1.000
_cell.length_b   1.000
_cell.length_c   1.000
_cell.angle_alpha   90.00
_cell.angle_beta   90.00
_cell.angle_gamma   90.00
#
_symmetry.space_group_name_H-M   'P 1'
#
loop_
_entity.id
_entity.type
_entity.pdbx_description
1 polymer ?
#
loop_
_entity_poly.entity_id
_entity_poly.type
_entity_poly.pdbx_seq_one_letter_code
_entity_poly.pdbx_strand_id
1 'polypeptide(L)'
;MQSSAEVEPTRRINGLVFVVLLVVLGLGASVALYRWKAGEVGEQIRADRATLPQDPPARLQRWLDDFGDVIIGRALEQLRYSPDQHWILSHTVGTERNGATQEIWGVDLEAAQNPVATREELAVVVHLPPARKLGQGAITGDKALNVPHFDGPEAASAAAFDADERVRKIVEWMLAKVASSLGRDVPGATLVVRTEAAGG
;
A
#
# COMPACT_ATOMS: atom_id res chain seq x y z
N MET A 1 51.02 10.10 66.77
CA MET A 1 50.33 10.87 65.72
C MET A 1 50.48 10.11 64.40
N GLN A 2 49.55 9.23 64.09
CA GLN A 2 49.42 8.62 62.76
C GLN A 2 48.05 9.07 62.23
N SER A 3 48.10 9.78 61.10
CA SER A 3 46.94 10.30 60.39
C SER A 3 46.28 9.12 59.66
N SER A 4 45.11 8.70 60.13
CA SER A 4 44.25 7.78 59.40
C SER A 4 43.64 8.54 58.23
N ALA A 5 44.17 8.29 57.03
CA ALA A 5 43.53 8.72 55.80
C ALA A 5 42.20 7.97 55.65
N GLU A 6 41.12 8.72 55.80
CA GLU A 6 39.75 8.28 55.56
C GLU A 6 39.58 8.03 54.06
N VAL A 7 39.56 6.76 53.67
CA VAL A 7 39.28 6.35 52.28
C VAL A 7 37.78 6.52 52.07
N GLU A 8 37.38 7.63 51.45
CA GLU A 8 36.00 7.81 51.01
C GLU A 8 35.61 6.66 50.07
N PRO A 9 34.53 5.91 50.36
CA PRO A 9 34.06 4.89 49.46
C PRO A 9 33.52 5.56 48.20
N THR A 10 34.30 5.52 47.11
CA THR A 10 33.83 5.85 45.76
C THR A 10 32.58 5.04 45.46
N ARG A 11 31.41 5.70 45.61
CA ARG A 11 30.08 5.13 45.43
C ARG A 11 29.91 4.85 43.93
N ARG A 12 30.30 3.66 43.48
CA ARG A 12 30.16 3.23 42.08
C ARG A 12 28.67 3.17 41.74
N ILE A 13 28.20 4.12 40.93
CA ILE A 13 26.85 4.09 40.39
C ILE A 13 26.72 2.81 39.56
N ASN A 14 25.72 1.98 39.87
CA ASN A 14 25.43 0.78 39.10
C ASN A 14 25.19 1.17 37.64
N GLY A 15 26.00 0.64 36.71
CA GLY A 15 25.91 0.97 35.28
C GLY A 15 24.50 0.77 34.71
N LEU A 16 23.73 -0.18 35.27
CA LEU A 16 22.32 -0.37 34.94
C LEU A 16 21.45 0.86 35.24
N VAL A 17 21.66 1.52 36.39
CA VAL A 17 20.92 2.73 36.78
C VAL A 17 21.21 3.86 35.80
N PHE A 18 22.46 3.99 35.36
CA PHE A 18 22.86 4.99 34.37
C PHE A 18 22.22 4.75 33.00
N VAL A 19 22.18 3.49 32.53
CA VAL A 19 21.51 3.13 31.27
C VAL A 19 20.00 3.41 31.34
N VAL A 20 19.35 3.05 32.46
CA VAL A 20 17.91 3.35 32.65
C VAL A 20 17.65 4.85 32.63
N LEU A 21 18.49 5.65 33.29
CA LEU A 21 18.38 7.12 33.28
C LEU A 21 18.52 7.69 31.86
N LEU A 22 19.46 7.18 31.06
CA LEU A 22 19.62 7.60 29.66
C LEU A 22 18.38 7.29 28.82
N VAL A 23 17.79 6.09 28.98
CA VAL A 23 16.57 5.72 28.26
C VAL A 23 15.40 6.62 28.65
N VAL A 24 15.21 6.88 29.94
CA VAL A 24 14.14 7.76 30.44
C VAL A 24 14.34 9.20 29.94
N LEU A 25 15.57 9.72 29.96
CA LEU A 25 15.89 11.03 29.40
C LEU A 25 15.62 11.10 27.89
N GLY A 26 16.02 10.08 27.14
CA GLY A 26 15.77 10.01 25.70
C GLY A 26 14.28 9.98 25.34
N LEU A 27 13.50 9.18 26.08
CA LEU A 27 12.04 9.13 25.93
C LEU A 27 11.40 10.46 26.33
N GLY A 28 11.80 11.04 27.45
CA GLY A 28 11.30 12.33 27.93
C GLY A 28 11.56 13.46 26.95
N ALA A 29 12.77 13.55 26.40
CA ALA A 29 13.13 14.52 25.37
C ALA A 29 12.29 14.34 24.10
N SER A 30 12.07 13.09 23.66
CA SER A 30 11.26 12.79 22.49
C SER A 30 9.80 13.21 22.67
N VAL A 31 9.19 12.93 23.83
CA VAL A 31 7.82 13.34 24.16
C VAL A 31 7.70 14.86 24.23
N ALA A 32 8.66 15.54 24.87
CA ALA A 32 8.67 16.99 24.97
C ALA A 32 8.77 17.65 23.59
N LEU A 33 9.66 17.14 22.73
CA LEU A 33 9.82 17.61 21.36
C LEU A 33 8.55 17.40 20.53
N TYR A 34 7.89 16.24 20.69
CA TYR A 34 6.63 15.96 20.00
C TYR A 34 5.51 16.90 20.44
N ARG A 35 5.39 17.19 21.74
CA ARG A 35 4.37 18.13 22.25
C ARG A 35 4.63 19.57 21.82
N TRP A 36 5.90 19.98 21.75
CA TRP A 36 6.28 21.30 21.26
C TRP A 36 5.93 21.45 19.77
N LYS A 37 6.34 20.47 18.94
CA LYS A 37 6.03 20.44 17.50
C LYS A 37 4.55 20.28 17.19
N ALA A 38 3.77 19.63 18.06
CA ALA A 38 2.34 19.42 17.84
C ALA A 38 1.56 20.73 17.72
N GLY A 39 1.99 21.80 18.40
CA GLY A 39 1.38 23.13 18.27
C GLY A 39 1.55 23.73 16.87
N GLU A 40 2.81 23.77 16.39
CA GLU A 40 3.17 24.26 15.05
C GLU A 40 2.44 23.47 13.96
N VAL A 41 2.49 22.14 14.05
CA VAL A 41 1.82 21.25 13.09
C VAL A 41 0.30 21.44 13.13
N GLY A 42 -0.27 21.66 14.31
CA GLY A 42 -1.72 21.88 14.46
C GLY A 42 -2.20 23.23 13.93
N GLU A 43 -1.37 24.27 13.97
CA GLU A 43 -1.67 25.56 13.32
C GLU A 43 -1.52 25.48 11.81
N GLN A 44 -0.46 24.80 11.33
CA GLN A 44 -0.24 24.60 9.91
C GLN A 44 -1.36 23.78 9.27
N ILE A 45 -1.78 22.67 9.90
CA ILE A 45 -2.95 21.89 9.45
C ILE A 45 -4.23 22.74 9.43
N ARG A 46 -4.43 23.63 10.41
CA ARG A 46 -5.61 24.52 10.42
C ARG A 46 -5.56 25.56 9.31
N ALA A 47 -4.41 26.17 9.08
CA ALA A 47 -4.20 27.11 7.99
C ALA A 47 -4.41 26.41 6.63
N ASP A 48 -3.82 25.23 6.44
CA ASP A 48 -3.99 24.43 5.23
C ASP A 48 -5.47 24.06 5.00
N ARG A 49 -6.16 23.61 6.05
CA ARG A 49 -7.61 23.31 5.99
C ARG A 49 -8.46 24.52 5.63
N ALA A 50 -8.09 25.72 6.07
CA ALA A 50 -8.81 26.95 5.73
C ALA A 50 -8.71 27.27 4.23
N THR A 51 -7.65 26.80 3.54
CA THR A 51 -7.46 26.96 2.09
C THR A 51 -8.08 25.85 1.24
N LEU A 52 -8.61 24.80 1.88
CA LEU A 52 -9.23 23.70 1.14
C LEU A 52 -10.57 24.12 0.55
N PRO A 53 -10.90 23.68 -0.69
CA PRO A 53 -12.23 23.85 -1.24
C PRO A 53 -13.29 23.30 -0.28
N GLN A 54 -14.35 24.06 -0.06
CA GLN A 54 -15.50 23.63 0.75
C GLN A 54 -16.45 22.72 -0.03
N ASP A 55 -16.43 22.84 -1.35
CA ASP A 55 -17.19 22.00 -2.27
C ASP A 55 -16.61 20.57 -2.33
N PRO A 56 -17.39 19.51 -2.06
CA PRO A 56 -16.87 18.14 -2.03
C PRO A 56 -16.23 17.67 -3.36
N PRO A 57 -16.82 17.92 -4.55
CA PRO A 57 -16.17 17.63 -5.84
C PRO A 57 -14.81 18.32 -6.01
N ALA A 58 -14.70 19.61 -5.69
CA ALA A 58 -13.44 20.34 -5.78
C ALA A 58 -12.40 19.82 -4.78
N ARG A 59 -12.83 19.41 -3.57
CA ARG A 59 -11.97 18.79 -2.57
C ARG A 59 -11.48 17.41 -3.03
N LEU A 60 -12.35 16.63 -3.66
CA LEU A 60 -11.98 15.33 -4.23
C LEU A 60 -10.96 15.45 -5.34
N GLN A 61 -11.16 16.41 -6.26
CA GLN A 61 -10.21 16.68 -7.33
C GLN A 61 -8.84 17.03 -6.77
N ARG A 62 -8.78 17.97 -5.81
CA ARG A 62 -7.52 18.34 -5.16
C ARG A 62 -6.87 17.16 -4.44
N TRP A 63 -7.66 16.33 -3.74
CA TRP A 63 -7.15 15.12 -3.10
C TRP A 63 -6.51 14.18 -4.12
N LEU A 64 -7.16 13.99 -5.27
CA LEU A 64 -6.65 13.14 -6.35
C LEU A 64 -5.35 13.69 -6.93
N ASP A 65 -5.29 15.00 -7.20
CA ASP A 65 -4.14 15.69 -7.79
C ASP A 65 -2.93 15.72 -6.84
N ASP A 66 -3.15 16.04 -5.56
CA ASP A 66 -2.08 16.23 -4.58
C ASP A 66 -1.56 14.89 -4.02
N PHE A 67 -2.43 13.88 -3.91
CA PHE A 67 -2.12 12.65 -3.16
C PHE A 67 -2.61 11.36 -3.82
N GLY A 68 -3.83 11.36 -4.35
CA GLY A 68 -4.55 10.15 -4.74
C GLY A 68 -3.81 9.34 -5.79
N ASP A 69 -3.39 9.97 -6.89
CA ASP A 69 -2.74 9.27 -7.99
C ASP A 69 -1.40 8.62 -7.56
N VAL A 70 -0.60 9.34 -6.75
CA VAL A 70 0.67 8.81 -6.21
C VAL A 70 0.44 7.63 -5.27
N ILE A 71 -0.55 7.74 -4.36
CA ILE A 71 -0.85 6.68 -3.40
C ILE A 71 -1.38 5.43 -4.12
N ILE A 72 -2.28 5.61 -5.10
CA ILE A 72 -2.86 4.53 -5.89
C ILE A 72 -1.77 3.88 -6.75
N GLY A 73 -0.99 4.66 -7.50
CA GLY A 73 0.11 4.16 -8.32
C GLY A 73 1.11 3.33 -7.51
N ARG A 74 1.54 3.84 -6.34
CA ARG A 74 2.44 3.11 -5.45
C ARG A 74 1.82 1.83 -4.88
N ALA A 75 0.52 1.81 -4.62
CA ALA A 75 -0.17 0.62 -4.15
C ALA A 75 -0.26 -0.46 -5.25
N LEU A 76 -0.53 -0.05 -6.49
CA LEU A 76 -0.51 -0.96 -7.65
C LEU A 76 0.89 -1.50 -7.93
N GLU A 77 1.92 -0.65 -7.82
CA GLU A 77 3.31 -1.08 -7.92
C GLU A 77 3.69 -2.15 -6.88
N GLN A 78 3.13 -2.11 -5.67
CA GLN A 78 3.37 -3.15 -4.65
C GLN A 78 2.71 -4.49 -5.00
N LEU A 79 1.65 -4.47 -5.82
CA LEU A 79 0.99 -5.67 -6.29
C LEU A 79 1.79 -6.40 -7.37
N ARG A 80 2.70 -5.70 -8.08
CA ARG A 80 3.49 -6.29 -9.18
C ARG A 80 4.11 -7.63 -8.83
N TYR A 81 4.03 -8.59 -9.76
CA TYR A 81 4.53 -9.93 -9.55
C TYR A 81 6.03 -9.94 -9.23
N SER A 82 6.83 -9.22 -10.01
CA SER A 82 8.27 -9.07 -9.81
C SER A 82 8.74 -7.67 -10.21
N PRO A 83 9.99 -7.27 -9.90
CA PRO A 83 10.53 -5.98 -10.34
C PRO A 83 10.54 -5.80 -11.87
N ASP A 84 10.72 -6.88 -12.62
CA ASP A 84 10.80 -6.85 -14.09
C ASP A 84 9.45 -7.16 -14.77
N GLN A 85 8.46 -7.64 -14.01
CA GLN A 85 7.14 -8.00 -14.50
C GLN A 85 6.08 -7.26 -13.68
N HIS A 86 5.64 -6.14 -14.23
CA HIS A 86 4.63 -5.23 -13.65
C HIS A 86 3.20 -5.81 -13.76
N TRP A 87 3.06 -7.09 -13.44
CA TRP A 87 1.84 -7.84 -13.63
C TRP A 87 1.09 -8.04 -12.32
N ILE A 88 -0.24 -7.96 -12.35
CA ILE A 88 -1.11 -8.47 -11.29
C ILE A 88 -1.70 -9.79 -11.77
N LEU A 89 -1.27 -10.89 -11.14
CA LEU A 89 -1.65 -12.23 -11.55
C LEU A 89 -3.09 -12.56 -11.14
N SER A 90 -3.90 -13.07 -12.07
CA SER A 90 -5.24 -13.59 -11.80
C SER A 90 -5.21 -15.08 -11.49
N HIS A 91 -4.58 -15.86 -12.35
CA HIS A 91 -4.53 -17.32 -12.30
C HIS A 91 -3.44 -17.85 -13.24
N THR A 92 -3.17 -19.15 -13.16
CA THR A 92 -2.31 -19.89 -14.09
C THR A 92 -3.01 -21.11 -14.64
N VAL A 93 -2.65 -21.52 -15.86
CA VAL A 93 -3.16 -22.74 -16.51
C VAL A 93 -1.98 -23.58 -16.98
N GLY A 94 -1.90 -24.84 -16.56
CA GLY A 94 -0.76 -25.70 -16.91
C GLY A 94 -0.94 -27.14 -16.45
N THR A 95 0.11 -27.95 -16.60
CA THR A 95 0.09 -29.35 -16.14
C THR A 95 0.54 -29.50 -14.70
N GLU A 96 1.37 -28.57 -14.20
CA GLU A 96 1.87 -28.58 -12.84
C GLU A 96 2.03 -27.15 -12.32
N ARG A 97 1.75 -26.95 -11.03
CA ARG A 97 1.75 -25.63 -10.37
C ARG A 97 3.14 -25.01 -10.20
N ASN A 98 4.16 -25.85 -10.01
CA ASN A 98 5.50 -25.42 -9.59
C ASN A 98 6.57 -25.97 -10.54
N GLY A 99 7.39 -25.09 -11.12
CA GLY A 99 8.58 -25.48 -11.90
C GLY A 99 8.34 -25.90 -13.35
N ALA A 100 7.08 -26.15 -13.75
CA ALA A 100 6.71 -26.41 -15.13
C ALA A 100 6.32 -25.13 -15.89
N THR A 101 6.34 -25.21 -17.22
CA THR A 101 5.87 -24.12 -18.08
C THR A 101 4.34 -24.08 -18.04
N GLN A 102 3.79 -22.97 -17.55
CA GLN A 102 2.34 -22.73 -17.47
C GLN A 102 2.00 -21.38 -18.07
N GLU A 103 0.77 -21.24 -18.53
CA GLU A 103 0.22 -19.96 -18.96
C GLU A 103 -0.04 -19.07 -17.76
N ILE A 104 0.38 -17.82 -17.87
CA ILE A 104 0.24 -16.82 -16.82
C ILE A 104 -0.78 -15.80 -17.29
N TRP A 105 -1.85 -15.64 -16.51
CA TRP A 105 -2.95 -14.73 -16.80
C TRP A 105 -3.03 -13.63 -15.75
N GLY A 106 -3.45 -12.44 -16.17
CA GLY A 106 -3.61 -11.29 -15.29
C GLY A 106 -3.62 -9.97 -16.06
N VAL A 107 -3.34 -8.89 -15.33
CA VAL A 107 -3.31 -7.52 -15.87
C VAL A 107 -1.86 -7.03 -15.93
N ASP A 108 -1.53 -6.37 -17.03
CA ASP A 108 -0.24 -5.74 -17.26
C ASP A 108 -0.31 -4.24 -16.91
N LEU A 109 0.34 -3.83 -15.83
CA LEU A 109 0.26 -2.44 -15.35
C LEU A 109 1.01 -1.45 -16.25
N GLU A 110 1.94 -1.92 -17.10
CA GLU A 110 2.58 -1.02 -18.08
C GLU A 110 1.61 -0.56 -19.17
N ALA A 111 0.54 -1.34 -19.39
CA ALA A 111 -0.54 -0.98 -20.30
C ALA A 111 -1.62 -0.10 -19.63
N ALA A 112 -1.49 0.23 -18.34
CA ALA A 112 -2.46 1.08 -17.66
C ALA A 112 -2.39 2.53 -18.16
N GLN A 113 -3.53 3.22 -18.13
CA GLN A 113 -3.61 4.63 -18.51
C GLN A 113 -2.82 5.51 -17.53
N ASN A 114 -2.37 6.67 -18.00
CA ASN A 114 -1.79 7.73 -17.17
C ASN A 114 -2.62 9.01 -17.35
N PRO A 115 -3.34 9.49 -16.32
CA PRO A 115 -3.35 9.02 -14.93
C PRO A 115 -4.09 7.68 -14.75
N VAL A 116 -3.71 6.91 -13.74
CA VAL A 116 -4.29 5.57 -13.45
C VAL A 116 -5.66 5.70 -12.78
N ALA A 117 -5.90 6.84 -12.12
CA ALA A 117 -7.17 7.16 -11.48
C ALA A 117 -7.75 8.47 -12.01
N THR A 118 -9.07 8.49 -12.21
CA THR A 118 -9.82 9.68 -12.63
C THR A 118 -10.97 9.96 -11.67
N ARG A 119 -11.42 11.20 -11.61
CA ARG A 119 -12.62 11.58 -10.86
C ARG A 119 -13.86 11.44 -11.74
N GLU A 120 -14.86 10.71 -11.26
CA GLU A 120 -16.21 10.69 -11.80
C GLU A 120 -17.17 11.14 -10.70
N GLU A 121 -17.64 12.39 -10.77
CA GLU A 121 -18.44 13.01 -9.70
C GLU A 121 -17.73 12.95 -8.32
N LEU A 122 -18.23 12.12 -7.40
CA LEU A 122 -17.66 11.83 -6.09
C LEU A 122 -16.99 10.45 -6.01
N ALA A 123 -16.77 9.79 -7.13
CA ALA A 123 -15.99 8.55 -7.21
C ALA A 123 -14.59 8.83 -7.75
N VAL A 124 -13.59 8.19 -7.14
CA VAL A 124 -12.27 7.99 -7.73
C VAL A 124 -12.30 6.64 -8.42
N VAL A 125 -12.19 6.64 -9.73
CA VAL A 125 -12.23 5.44 -10.55
C VAL A 125 -10.81 5.08 -10.95
N VAL A 126 -10.35 3.91 -10.50
CA VAL A 126 -9.07 3.31 -10.89
C VAL A 126 -9.32 2.43 -12.10
N HIS A 127 -8.72 2.78 -13.24
CA HIS A 127 -8.89 2.05 -14.49
C HIS A 127 -7.75 1.04 -14.65
N LEU A 128 -8.12 -0.22 -14.83
CA LEU A 128 -7.21 -1.32 -15.09
C LEU A 128 -7.42 -1.83 -16.52
N PRO A 129 -6.34 -2.18 -17.24
CA PRO A 129 -6.47 -2.87 -18.50
C PRO A 129 -7.17 -4.23 -18.31
N PRO A 130 -7.77 -4.79 -19.38
CA PRO A 130 -8.40 -6.11 -19.31
C PRO A 130 -7.39 -7.19 -18.98
N ALA A 131 -7.81 -8.18 -18.20
CA ALA A 131 -7.03 -9.35 -17.91
C ALA A 131 -6.81 -10.18 -19.19
N ARG A 132 -5.57 -10.59 -19.41
CA ARG A 132 -5.15 -11.34 -20.60
C ARG A 132 -4.07 -12.35 -20.25
N LYS A 133 -3.72 -13.20 -21.22
CA LYS A 133 -2.50 -14.01 -21.15
C LYS A 133 -1.29 -13.08 -21.23
N LEU A 134 -0.49 -13.07 -20.17
CA LEU A 134 0.69 -12.22 -20.02
C LEU A 134 1.95 -12.93 -20.52
N GLY A 135 2.00 -14.26 -20.40
CA GLY A 135 3.15 -15.04 -20.85
C GLY A 135 3.02 -16.53 -20.57
N GLN A 136 4.14 -17.24 -20.74
CA GLN A 136 4.31 -18.64 -20.39
C GLN A 136 5.63 -18.83 -19.65
N GLY A 137 5.60 -19.63 -18.58
CA GLY A 137 6.79 -19.95 -17.80
C GLY A 137 6.44 -20.44 -16.41
N ALA A 138 7.47 -20.80 -15.64
CA ALA A 138 7.29 -21.12 -14.23
C ALA A 138 7.07 -19.82 -13.44
N ILE A 139 6.13 -19.85 -12.49
CA ILE A 139 6.01 -18.80 -11.48
C ILE A 139 6.73 -19.28 -10.21
N THR A 140 7.44 -18.38 -9.56
CA THR A 140 8.15 -18.60 -8.30
C THR A 140 7.82 -17.53 -7.27
N GLY A 141 8.19 -17.78 -6.01
CA GLY A 141 8.07 -16.82 -4.89
C GLY A 141 6.72 -16.87 -4.17
N ASP A 142 6.63 -16.15 -3.04
CA ASP A 142 5.49 -16.23 -2.13
C ASP A 142 4.16 -15.82 -2.77
N LYS A 143 4.22 -14.90 -3.75
CA LYS A 143 3.03 -14.44 -4.50
C LYS A 143 2.40 -15.57 -5.31
N ALA A 144 3.18 -16.52 -5.79
CA ALA A 144 2.69 -17.67 -6.56
C ALA A 144 1.76 -18.59 -5.77
N LEU A 145 2.00 -18.73 -4.46
CA LEU A 145 1.27 -19.68 -3.60
C LEU A 145 -0.24 -19.38 -3.54
N ASN A 146 -0.60 -18.11 -3.72
CA ASN A 146 -1.98 -17.61 -3.65
C ASN A 146 -2.64 -17.43 -5.02
N VAL A 147 -1.92 -17.72 -6.12
CA VAL A 147 -2.47 -17.68 -7.47
C VAL A 147 -3.22 -19.00 -7.72
N PRO A 148 -4.53 -18.95 -8.05
CA PRO A 148 -5.27 -20.12 -8.49
C PRO A 148 -4.58 -20.79 -9.69
N HIS A 149 -4.46 -22.10 -9.64
CA HIS A 149 -3.87 -22.90 -10.70
C HIS A 149 -4.92 -23.90 -11.20
N PHE A 150 -5.12 -23.93 -12.51
CA PHE A 150 -6.01 -24.86 -13.19
C PHE A 150 -5.18 -25.86 -13.99
N ASP A 151 -5.34 -27.15 -13.68
CA ASP A 151 -4.67 -28.25 -14.37
C ASP A 151 -5.64 -29.27 -14.95
N GLY A 152 -5.15 -30.07 -15.89
CA GLY A 152 -5.85 -31.24 -16.44
C GLY A 152 -7.33 -30.98 -16.81
N PRO A 153 -8.31 -31.72 -16.25
CA PRO A 153 -9.73 -31.53 -16.52
C PRO A 153 -10.28 -30.16 -16.10
N GLU A 154 -9.67 -29.49 -15.11
CA GLU A 154 -10.07 -28.18 -14.64
C GLU A 154 -9.55 -27.03 -15.52
N ALA A 155 -8.67 -27.32 -16.48
CA ALA A 155 -8.26 -26.34 -17.48
C ALA A 155 -9.46 -25.82 -18.31
N ALA A 156 -10.50 -26.64 -18.48
CA ALA A 156 -11.76 -26.19 -19.08
C ALA A 156 -12.51 -25.17 -18.19
N SER A 157 -12.38 -25.29 -16.86
CA SER A 157 -12.92 -24.33 -15.89
C SER A 157 -12.18 -23.00 -15.90
N ALA A 158 -10.93 -22.96 -16.38
CA ALA A 158 -10.18 -21.71 -16.54
C ALA A 158 -10.86 -20.76 -17.54
N ALA A 159 -11.55 -21.28 -18.57
CA ALA A 159 -12.32 -20.46 -19.50
C ALA A 159 -13.55 -19.80 -18.87
N ALA A 160 -14.08 -20.38 -17.79
CA ALA A 160 -15.18 -19.82 -17.00
C ALA A 160 -14.69 -18.97 -15.82
N PHE A 161 -13.37 -18.90 -15.59
CA PHE A 161 -12.80 -18.11 -14.51
C PHE A 161 -12.76 -16.62 -14.89
N ASP A 162 -13.46 -15.80 -14.12
CA ASP A 162 -13.48 -14.35 -14.32
C ASP A 162 -12.17 -13.71 -13.82
N ALA A 163 -11.20 -13.62 -14.74
CA ALA A 163 -9.88 -13.07 -14.47
C ALA A 163 -9.94 -11.58 -14.10
N ASP A 164 -10.84 -10.82 -14.73
CA ASP A 164 -11.06 -9.40 -14.46
C ASP A 164 -11.61 -9.19 -13.06
N GLU A 165 -12.64 -9.95 -12.67
CA GLU A 165 -13.21 -9.89 -11.33
C GLU A 165 -12.16 -10.24 -10.27
N ARG A 166 -11.32 -11.25 -10.53
CA ARG A 166 -10.24 -11.63 -9.62
C ARG A 166 -9.25 -10.49 -9.41
N VAL A 167 -8.75 -9.87 -10.49
CA VAL A 167 -7.79 -8.76 -10.38
C VAL A 167 -8.43 -7.55 -9.70
N ARG A 168 -9.67 -7.23 -10.07
CA ARG A 168 -10.44 -6.16 -9.41
C ARG A 168 -10.51 -6.37 -7.90
N LYS A 169 -10.85 -7.57 -7.44
CA LYS A 169 -10.90 -7.90 -6.00
C LYS A 169 -9.54 -7.76 -5.30
N ILE A 170 -8.44 -8.14 -5.96
CA ILE A 170 -7.08 -7.97 -5.42
C ILE A 170 -6.76 -6.48 -5.23
N VAL A 171 -7.07 -5.66 -6.23
CA VAL A 171 -6.82 -4.22 -6.20
C VAL A 171 -7.72 -3.52 -5.19
N GLU A 172 -9.02 -3.85 -5.13
CA GLU A 172 -9.96 -3.35 -4.12
C GLU A 172 -9.47 -3.67 -2.71
N TRP A 173 -9.00 -4.89 -2.46
CA TRP A 173 -8.44 -5.27 -1.16
C TRP A 173 -7.21 -4.44 -0.80
N MET A 174 -6.29 -4.24 -1.75
CA MET A 174 -5.09 -3.42 -1.53
C MET A 174 -5.45 -1.96 -1.24
N LEU A 175 -6.45 -1.42 -1.95
CA LEU A 175 -6.88 -0.03 -1.84
C LEU A 175 -7.90 0.21 -0.73
N ALA A 176 -8.33 -0.82 0.02
CA ALA A 176 -9.38 -0.69 1.04
C ALA A 176 -9.07 0.38 2.10
N LYS A 177 -7.81 0.51 2.53
CA LYS A 177 -7.39 1.56 3.48
C LYS A 177 -7.41 2.96 2.87
N VAL A 178 -7.08 3.06 1.58
CA VAL A 178 -7.14 4.32 0.83
C VAL A 178 -8.60 4.74 0.69
N ALA A 179 -9.49 3.83 0.28
CA ALA A 179 -10.92 4.06 0.18
C ALA A 179 -11.54 4.51 1.52
N SER A 180 -11.17 3.86 2.62
CA SER A 180 -11.64 4.25 3.97
C SER A 180 -11.12 5.63 4.39
N SER A 181 -9.89 6.00 4.01
CA SER A 181 -9.33 7.33 4.33
C SER A 181 -9.95 8.41 3.46
N LEU A 182 -10.15 8.12 2.17
CA LEU A 182 -10.84 8.99 1.22
C LEU A 182 -12.21 9.41 1.73
N GLY A 183 -13.04 8.47 2.20
CA GLY A 183 -14.36 8.79 2.74
C GLY A 183 -14.34 9.62 4.03
N ARG A 184 -13.22 9.61 4.78
CA ARG A 184 -13.03 10.48 5.96
C ARG A 184 -12.59 11.89 5.56
N ASP A 185 -11.72 11.99 4.56
CA ASP A 185 -11.18 13.27 4.09
C ASP A 185 -12.18 14.04 3.21
N VAL A 186 -12.95 13.30 2.41
CA VAL A 186 -14.01 13.82 1.53
C VAL A 186 -15.30 13.03 1.79
N PRO A 187 -16.19 13.51 2.68
CA PRO A 187 -17.44 12.83 2.98
C PRO A 187 -18.28 12.56 1.73
N GLY A 188 -18.73 11.31 1.57
CA GLY A 188 -19.49 10.86 0.40
C GLY A 188 -18.64 10.43 -0.79
N ALA A 189 -17.32 10.63 -0.75
CA ALA A 189 -16.44 10.13 -1.79
C ALA A 189 -16.26 8.60 -1.70
N THR A 190 -16.15 7.96 -2.85
CA THR A 190 -15.94 6.50 -2.97
C THR A 190 -14.75 6.19 -3.88
N LEU A 191 -14.18 5.00 -3.74
CA LEU A 191 -13.15 4.49 -4.63
C LEU A 191 -13.71 3.25 -5.34
N VAL A 192 -13.62 3.24 -6.66
CA VAL A 192 -14.13 2.18 -7.52
C VAL A 192 -13.00 1.69 -8.41
N VAL A 193 -12.88 0.38 -8.56
CA VAL A 193 -11.92 -0.24 -9.49
C VAL A 193 -12.71 -0.78 -10.69
N ARG A 194 -12.30 -0.40 -11.90
CA ARG A 194 -12.89 -0.88 -13.14
C ARG A 194 -11.83 -1.52 -14.00
N THR A 195 -12.15 -2.68 -14.54
CA THR A 195 -11.43 -3.29 -15.65
C THR A 195 -12.13 -2.87 -16.93
N GLU A 196 -11.38 -2.39 -17.92
CA GLU A 196 -11.94 -2.14 -19.24
C GLU A 196 -12.41 -3.47 -19.85
N ALA A 197 -13.56 -3.45 -20.53
CA ALA A 197 -13.95 -4.60 -21.33
C ALA A 197 -12.92 -4.76 -22.46
N ALA A 198 -12.43 -5.99 -22.68
CA ALA A 198 -11.60 -6.27 -23.85
C ALA A 198 -12.34 -5.81 -25.10
N GLY A 199 -11.86 -4.74 -25.74
CA GLY A 199 -12.43 -4.24 -26.99
C GLY A 199 -12.42 -5.37 -28.02
N GLY A 200 -13.61 -5.73 -28.50
CA GLY A 200 -13.80 -6.79 -29.50
C GLY A 200 -13.27 -6.43 -30.88
#